data_AF-A0A940GE12-F1
#
_entry.id   AF-A0A940GE12-F1
#
_cell.length_a   1.000
_cell.length_b   1.000
_cell.length_c   1.000
_cell.angle_alpha   90.00
_cell.angle_beta   90.00
_cell.angle_gamma   90.00
#
_symmetry.space_group_name_H-M   'P 1'
#
loop_
_entity.id
_entity.type
_entity.pdbx_description
1 polymer ?
#
loop_
_entity_poly.entity_id
_entity_poly.type
_entity_poly.pdbx_seq_one_letter_code
_entity_poly.pdbx_strand_id
1 'polypeptide(L)'
;MDQTIASIAAKAKELVASNLTALLESATQPDKMLRLLRTEIEESVIALQDTLTKANRRYGRLEGELPALEAAVKDWTAKARLALDKGREDLARGALQAREAAQVELDGAGARLTALRDEAAAAAEAIRGLEAKLSEIRRQIAQFAAPAVNAGGRAAGAIAERLDRIGELERRVAHGLGNRGNPSEDELVRQLRALEQGDRIDAELETLKAARKKKKG
;
A
#
# COMPACT_ATOMS: atom_id res chain seq x y z
N MET A 1 -9.65 19.70 9.43
CA MET A 1 -9.11 18.54 8.70
C MET A 1 -9.47 17.21 9.37
N ASP A 2 -9.63 17.14 10.70
CA ASP A 2 -10.08 15.90 11.38
C ASP A 2 -11.50 15.43 11.04
N GLN A 3 -12.44 16.35 10.78
CA GLN A 3 -13.80 15.99 10.38
C GLN A 3 -13.85 15.16 9.08
N THR A 4 -12.83 15.24 8.23
CA THR A 4 -12.80 14.52 6.95
C THR A 4 -12.34 13.07 7.14
N ILE A 5 -11.33 12.82 7.97
CA ILE A 5 -10.77 11.47 8.18
C ILE A 5 -11.75 10.59 8.96
N ALA A 6 -12.33 11.12 10.04
CA ALA A 6 -13.34 10.38 10.81
C ALA A 6 -14.57 10.06 9.95
N SER A 7 -14.96 10.97 9.05
CA SER A 7 -16.04 10.73 8.08
C SER A 7 -15.68 9.65 7.07
N ILE A 8 -14.45 9.66 6.53
CA ILE A 8 -13.97 8.63 5.59
C ILE A 8 -13.92 7.26 6.27
N ALA A 9 -13.41 7.17 7.50
CA ALA A 9 -13.36 5.92 8.25
C ALA A 9 -14.76 5.39 8.58
N ALA A 10 -15.70 6.27 8.95
CA ALA A 10 -17.10 5.90 9.19
C ALA A 10 -17.77 5.37 7.92
N LYS A 11 -17.61 6.07 6.79
CA LYS A 11 -18.09 5.59 5.47
C LYS A 11 -17.46 4.26 5.09
N ALA A 12 -16.15 4.12 5.25
CA ALA A 12 -15.45 2.87 4.98
C ALA A 12 -16.04 1.71 5.80
N LYS A 13 -16.31 1.94 7.09
CA LYS A 13 -16.93 0.95 7.96
C LYS A 13 -18.34 0.57 7.51
N GLU A 14 -19.14 1.54 7.08
CA GLU A 14 -20.47 1.31 6.50
C GLU A 14 -20.39 0.49 5.19
N LEU A 15 -19.46 0.84 4.30
CA LEU A 15 -19.24 0.13 3.03
C LEU A 15 -18.78 -1.32 3.28
N VAL A 16 -17.89 -1.54 4.24
CA VAL A 16 -17.46 -2.89 4.64
C VAL A 16 -18.65 -3.70 5.18
N ALA A 17 -19.45 -3.10 6.09
CA ALA A 17 -20.59 -3.75 6.72
C ALA A 17 -21.79 -3.97 5.78
N SER A 18 -21.86 -3.25 4.66
CA SER A 18 -22.97 -3.37 3.71
C SER A 18 -23.09 -4.78 3.14
N ASN A 19 -24.31 -5.32 3.02
CA ASN A 19 -24.51 -6.59 2.32
C ASN A 19 -24.60 -6.32 0.82
N LEU A 20 -23.55 -6.69 0.08
CA LEU A 20 -23.46 -6.45 -1.36
C LEU A 20 -24.57 -7.17 -2.13
N THR A 21 -24.94 -8.39 -1.71
CA THR A 21 -26.01 -9.18 -2.34
C THR A 21 -27.36 -8.48 -2.22
N ALA A 22 -27.72 -8.00 -1.03
CA ALA A 22 -28.97 -7.28 -0.81
C ALA A 22 -29.04 -5.97 -1.60
N LEU A 23 -27.91 -5.25 -1.69
CA LEU A 23 -27.80 -4.04 -2.52
C LEU A 23 -28.07 -4.37 -4.00
N LEU A 24 -27.50 -5.46 -4.52
CA LEU A 24 -27.65 -5.86 -5.92
C LEU A 24 -29.08 -6.27 -6.28
N GLU A 25 -29.81 -6.95 -5.38
CA GLU A 25 -31.19 -7.38 -5.61
C GLU A 25 -32.17 -6.19 -5.76
N SER A 26 -31.88 -5.09 -5.06
CA SER A 26 -32.70 -3.87 -5.10
C SER A 26 -32.36 -2.90 -6.25
N ALA A 27 -31.26 -3.14 -6.97
CA ALA A 27 -30.70 -2.16 -7.89
C ALA A 27 -31.31 -2.24 -9.29
N THR A 28 -31.76 -1.10 -9.82
CA THR A 28 -32.27 -0.99 -11.21
C THR A 28 -31.17 -1.18 -12.26
N GLN A 29 -29.92 -0.82 -11.94
CA GLN A 29 -28.74 -0.93 -12.83
C GLN A 29 -27.52 -1.47 -12.05
N PRO A 30 -27.45 -2.78 -11.76
CA PRO A 30 -26.44 -3.36 -10.87
C PRO A 30 -25.00 -3.20 -11.38
N ASP A 31 -24.75 -3.29 -12.70
CA ASP A 31 -23.39 -3.11 -13.26
C ASP A 31 -22.84 -1.69 -13.00
N LYS A 32 -23.65 -0.65 -13.24
CA LYS A 32 -23.24 0.74 -12.98
C LYS A 32 -23.02 1.00 -11.50
N MET A 33 -23.89 0.46 -10.65
CA MET A 33 -23.76 0.59 -9.20
C MET A 33 -22.46 -0.05 -8.69
N LEU A 34 -22.12 -1.25 -9.16
CA LEU A 34 -20.86 -1.90 -8.79
C LEU A 34 -19.63 -1.09 -9.23
N ARG A 35 -19.66 -0.49 -10.42
CA ARG A 35 -18.57 0.37 -10.90
C ARG A 35 -18.43 1.64 -10.06
N LEU A 36 -19.54 2.27 -9.68
CA LEU A 36 -19.54 3.45 -8.81
C LEU A 36 -18.97 3.10 -7.42
N LEU A 37 -19.47 2.01 -6.82
CA LEU A 37 -19.02 1.53 -5.52
C LEU A 37 -17.53 1.17 -5.53
N ARG A 38 -17.04 0.55 -6.61
CA ARG A 38 -15.62 0.27 -6.80
C ARG A 38 -14.80 1.56 -6.76
N THR A 39 -15.18 2.58 -7.52
CA THR A 39 -14.48 3.87 -7.55
C THR A 39 -14.49 4.54 -6.18
N GLU A 40 -15.64 4.57 -5.50
CA GLU A 40 -15.74 5.18 -4.16
C GLU A 40 -14.85 4.47 -3.13
N ILE A 41 -14.77 3.14 -3.19
CA ILE A 41 -13.86 2.37 -2.33
C ILE A 41 -12.40 2.61 -2.69
N GLU A 42 -12.06 2.66 -3.98
CA GLU A 42 -10.69 2.96 -4.44
C GLU A 42 -10.23 4.35 -3.98
N GLU A 43 -11.10 5.36 -4.08
CA GLU A 43 -10.84 6.71 -3.55
C GLU A 43 -10.68 6.72 -2.02
N SER A 44 -11.51 5.96 -1.31
CA SER A 44 -11.44 5.84 0.15
C SER A 44 -10.15 5.15 0.61
N VAL A 45 -9.70 4.11 -0.10
CA VAL A 45 -8.41 3.44 0.16
C VAL A 45 -7.25 4.42 -0.01
N ILE A 46 -7.22 5.18 -1.11
CA ILE A 46 -6.16 6.18 -1.37
C ILE A 46 -6.13 7.23 -0.27
N ALA A 47 -7.30 7.75 0.15
CA ALA A 47 -7.38 8.74 1.21
C ALA A 47 -6.89 8.18 2.57
N LEU A 48 -7.24 6.94 2.90
CA LEU A 48 -6.77 6.29 4.13
C LEU A 48 -5.26 5.97 4.08
N GLN A 49 -4.71 5.65 2.91
CA GLN A 49 -3.26 5.46 2.74
C GLN A 49 -2.48 6.76 3.01
N ASP A 50 -3.00 7.91 2.58
CA ASP A 50 -2.41 9.21 2.90
C ASP A 50 -2.46 9.49 4.41
N THR A 51 -3.60 9.20 5.07
CA THR A 51 -3.72 9.28 6.54
C THR A 51 -2.68 8.39 7.24
N LEU A 52 -2.59 7.11 6.85
CA LEU A 52 -1.62 6.17 7.40
C LEU A 52 -0.18 6.67 7.23
N THR A 53 0.15 7.18 6.03
CA THR A 53 1.47 7.73 5.74
C THR A 53 1.78 8.95 6.60
N LYS A 54 0.82 9.86 6.77
CA LYS A 54 0.96 11.05 7.63
C LYS A 54 1.13 10.68 9.10
N ALA A 55 0.33 9.74 9.60
CA ALA A 55 0.45 9.23 10.97
C ALA A 55 1.83 8.62 11.22
N ASN A 56 2.31 7.76 10.32
CA ASN A 56 3.64 7.15 10.42
C ASN A 56 4.78 8.19 10.35
N ARG A 57 4.67 9.21 9.50
CA ARG A 57 5.67 10.30 9.42
C ARG A 57 5.70 11.13 10.71
N ARG A 58 4.54 11.44 11.28
CA ARG A 58 4.44 12.16 12.56
C ARG A 58 5.02 11.31 13.70
N TYR A 59 4.70 10.02 13.71
CA TYR A 59 5.23 9.06 14.66
C TYR A 59 6.77 9.04 14.59
N GLY A 60 7.35 8.81 13.40
CA GLY A 60 8.81 8.74 13.27
C GLY A 60 9.54 10.04 13.62
N ARG A 61 8.92 11.21 13.37
CA ARG A 61 9.49 12.50 13.81
C ARG A 61 9.52 12.59 15.34
N LEU A 62 8.39 12.33 15.99
CA LEU A 62 8.28 12.42 17.45
C LEU A 62 9.12 11.35 18.16
N GLU A 63 9.19 10.16 17.58
CA GLU A 63 10.06 9.07 18.05
C GLU A 63 11.53 9.47 17.96
N GLY A 64 11.93 10.18 16.90
CA GLY A 64 13.28 10.74 16.78
C GLY A 64 13.60 11.85 17.78
N GLU A 65 12.59 12.53 18.33
CA GLU A 65 12.75 13.57 19.36
C GLU A 65 12.88 12.99 20.78
N LEU A 66 12.38 11.77 21.03
CA LEU A 66 12.42 11.13 22.36
C LEU A 66 13.81 11.09 23.00
N PRO A 67 14.88 10.67 22.30
CA PRO A 67 16.20 10.60 22.93
C PRO A 67 16.70 11.95 23.45
N ALA A 68 16.33 13.05 22.79
CA ALA A 68 16.69 14.40 23.22
C ALA A 68 15.92 14.81 24.50
N LEU A 69 14.63 14.48 24.57
CA LEU A 69 13.81 14.72 25.76
C LEU A 69 14.30 13.88 26.96
N GLU A 70 14.62 12.61 26.73
CA GLU A 70 15.22 11.74 27.75
C GLU A 70 16.58 12.26 28.23
N ALA A 71 17.41 12.75 27.30
CA ALA A 71 18.69 13.36 27.63
C ALA A 71 18.49 14.62 28.48
N ALA A 72 17.52 15.47 28.15
CA ALA A 72 17.23 16.67 28.94
C ALA A 72 16.85 16.32 30.39
N VAL A 73 16.02 15.31 30.62
CA VAL A 73 15.67 14.82 31.97
C VAL A 73 16.93 14.34 32.73
N LYS A 74 17.78 13.55 32.07
CA LYS A 74 19.04 13.04 32.66
C LYS A 74 20.00 14.19 32.99
N ASP A 75 20.14 15.15 32.10
CA ASP A 75 21.02 16.31 32.26
C ASP A 75 20.58 17.20 33.43
N TRP A 76 19.28 17.50 33.55
CA TRP A 76 18.76 18.26 34.68
C TRP A 76 18.91 17.51 36.00
N THR A 77 18.77 16.18 35.98
CA THR A 77 19.04 15.33 37.15
C THR A 77 20.51 15.39 37.56
N ALA A 78 21.44 15.32 36.60
CA ALA A 78 22.88 15.43 36.86
C ALA A 78 23.26 16.83 37.40
N LYS A 79 22.70 17.89 36.83
CA LYS A 79 22.90 19.28 37.31
C LYS A 79 22.37 19.47 38.73
N ALA A 80 21.22 18.89 39.06
CA ALA A 80 20.67 18.94 40.42
C ALA A 80 21.60 18.25 41.43
N ARG A 81 22.13 17.06 41.09
CA ARG A 81 23.10 16.34 41.93
C ARG A 81 24.37 17.16 42.14
N LEU A 82 24.95 17.70 41.07
CA LEU A 82 26.15 18.53 41.14
C LEU A 82 25.96 19.79 42.01
N ALA A 83 24.77 20.40 41.95
CA ALA A 83 24.43 21.55 42.78
C ALA A 83 24.35 21.16 44.27
N LEU A 84 23.77 20.00 44.60
CA LEU A 84 23.75 19.47 45.97
C LEU A 84 25.16 19.15 46.49
N ASP A 85 25.99 18.50 45.68
CA ASP A 85 27.38 18.18 46.04
C ASP A 85 28.21 19.43 46.35
N LYS A 86 27.85 20.57 45.74
CA LYS A 86 28.46 21.88 45.99
C LYS A 86 27.78 22.70 47.10
N GLY A 87 26.81 22.11 47.81
CA GLY A 87 26.07 22.79 48.88
C GLY A 87 25.13 23.91 48.40
N ARG A 88 24.81 23.97 47.10
CA ARG A 88 23.96 24.98 46.48
C ARG A 88 22.54 24.45 46.31
N GLU A 89 21.81 24.37 47.43
CA GLU A 89 20.43 23.86 47.43
C GLU A 89 19.45 24.69 46.59
N ASP A 90 19.69 26.00 46.47
CA ASP A 90 18.92 26.93 45.63
C ASP A 90 18.94 26.48 44.17
N LEU A 91 20.14 26.21 43.64
CA LEU A 91 20.35 25.74 42.28
C LEU A 91 19.84 24.31 42.09
N ALA A 92 19.97 23.45 43.11
CA ALA A 92 19.44 22.09 43.06
C ALA A 92 17.91 22.09 42.91
N ARG A 93 17.19 22.90 43.69
CA ARG A 93 15.73 23.04 43.57
C ARG A 93 15.32 23.52 42.18
N GLY A 94 16.00 24.54 41.63
CA GLY A 94 15.73 25.03 40.28
C GLY A 94 15.97 23.97 39.20
N ALA A 95 17.06 23.21 39.30
CA ALA A 95 17.34 22.11 38.37
C ALA A 95 16.30 20.98 38.46
N LEU A 96 15.79 20.67 39.65
CA LEU A 96 14.72 19.68 39.82
C LEU A 96 13.38 20.15 39.23
N GLN A 97 13.06 21.45 39.32
CA GLN A 97 11.89 22.02 38.66
C GLN A 97 12.00 21.92 37.12
N ALA A 98 13.18 22.24 36.57
CA ALA A 98 13.44 22.09 35.14
C ALA A 98 13.38 20.61 34.69
N ARG A 99 13.89 19.69 35.50
CA ARG A 99 13.75 18.25 35.27
C ARG A 99 12.29 17.82 35.24
N GLU A 100 11.47 18.29 36.17
CA GLU A 100 10.04 17.97 36.22
C GLU A 100 9.31 18.46 34.97
N ALA A 101 9.59 19.69 34.52
CA ALA A 101 9.03 20.20 33.27
C ALA A 101 9.43 19.33 32.05
N ALA A 102 10.71 18.94 31.96
CA ALA A 102 11.18 18.04 30.90
C ALA A 102 10.54 16.64 30.98
N GLN A 103 10.28 16.13 32.20
CA GLN A 103 9.62 14.85 32.38
C GLN A 103 8.16 14.89 31.91
N VAL A 104 7.42 15.95 32.24
CA VAL A 104 6.05 16.15 31.75
C VAL A 104 6.01 16.21 30.21
N GLU A 105 7.00 16.87 29.61
CA GLU A 105 7.12 16.95 28.15
C GLU A 105 7.41 15.57 27.52
N LEU A 106 8.30 14.79 28.13
CA LEU A 106 8.63 13.42 27.73
C LEU A 106 7.40 12.49 27.83
N ASP A 107 6.69 12.54 28.95
CA ASP A 107 5.49 11.73 29.18
C ASP A 107 4.39 12.11 28.18
N GLY A 108 4.22 13.42 27.92
CA GLY A 108 3.32 13.93 26.90
C GLY A 108 3.69 13.47 25.48
N ALA A 109 4.98 13.41 25.16
CA ALA A 109 5.47 12.85 23.90
C ALA A 109 5.15 11.36 23.78
N GLY A 110 5.34 10.59 24.85
CA GLY A 110 4.96 9.17 24.92
C GLY A 110 3.47 8.95 24.67
N ALA A 111 2.60 9.73 25.31
CA ALA A 111 1.15 9.65 25.09
C ALA A 111 0.77 9.97 23.63
N ARG A 112 1.39 10.99 23.02
CA ARG A 112 1.17 11.35 21.61
C ARG A 112 1.64 10.26 20.65
N LEU A 113 2.77 9.58 20.94
CA LEU A 113 3.24 8.45 20.14
C LEU A 113 2.25 7.29 20.14
N THR A 114 1.72 6.93 21.32
CA THR A 114 0.68 5.89 21.44
C THR A 114 -0.54 6.26 20.60
N ALA A 115 -1.03 7.51 20.70
CA ALA A 115 -2.18 7.96 19.92
C ALA A 115 -1.93 7.89 18.39
N LEU A 116 -0.75 8.30 17.91
CA LEU A 116 -0.37 8.20 16.49
C LEU A 116 -0.28 6.75 16.01
N ARG A 117 0.19 5.85 16.88
CA ARG A 117 0.25 4.42 16.58
C ARG A 117 -1.15 3.81 16.47
N ASP A 118 -2.06 4.18 17.36
CA ASP A 118 -3.46 3.73 17.33
C ASP A 118 -4.17 4.28 16.08
N GLU A 119 -3.93 5.53 15.71
CA GLU A 119 -4.43 6.14 14.47
C GLU A 119 -3.95 5.36 13.23
N ALA A 120 -2.65 5.07 13.15
CA ALA A 120 -2.07 4.29 12.06
C ALA A 120 -2.65 2.87 11.99
N ALA A 121 -2.81 2.21 13.15
CA ALA A 121 -3.39 0.87 13.21
C ALA A 121 -4.85 0.85 12.74
N ALA A 122 -5.65 1.84 13.16
CA ALA A 122 -7.03 1.98 12.74
C ALA A 122 -7.16 2.23 11.22
N ALA A 123 -6.32 3.11 10.66
CA ALA A 123 -6.28 3.36 9.22
C ALA A 123 -5.89 2.10 8.44
N ALA A 124 -4.89 1.34 8.90
CA ALA A 124 -4.45 0.10 8.27
C ALA A 124 -5.53 -0.99 8.29
N GLU A 125 -6.29 -1.11 9.39
CA GLU A 125 -7.42 -2.05 9.46
C GLU A 125 -8.57 -1.65 8.52
N ALA A 126 -8.90 -0.36 8.47
CA ALA A 126 -9.92 0.14 7.54
C ALA A 126 -9.54 -0.12 6.08
N ILE A 127 -8.26 0.08 5.72
CA ILE A 127 -7.74 -0.23 4.38
C ILE A 127 -7.91 -1.73 4.07
N ARG A 128 -7.51 -2.63 4.98
CA ARG A 128 -7.68 -4.08 4.79
C ARG A 128 -9.14 -4.47 4.55
N GLY A 129 -10.06 -3.90 5.33
CA GLY A 129 -11.50 -4.15 5.17
C GLY A 129 -12.02 -3.68 3.81
N LEU A 130 -11.62 -2.48 3.39
CA LEU A 130 -12.00 -1.93 2.08
C LEU A 130 -11.41 -2.73 0.91
N GLU A 131 -10.15 -3.19 1.01
CA GLU A 131 -9.51 -4.03 -0.01
C GLU A 131 -10.21 -5.39 -0.15
N ALA A 132 -10.63 -6.00 0.98
CA ALA A 132 -11.43 -7.21 0.95
C ALA A 132 -12.78 -6.99 0.26
N LYS A 133 -13.45 -5.86 0.57
CA LYS A 133 -14.72 -5.47 -0.08
C LYS A 133 -14.54 -5.18 -1.57
N LEU A 134 -13.44 -4.55 -1.94
CA LEU A 134 -13.09 -4.27 -3.33
C LEU A 134 -12.89 -5.56 -4.13
N SER A 135 -12.27 -6.58 -3.53
CA SER A 135 -12.14 -7.92 -4.12
C SER A 135 -13.51 -8.56 -4.36
N GLU A 136 -14.43 -8.47 -3.39
CA GLU A 136 -15.80 -8.95 -3.53
C GLU A 136 -16.53 -8.27 -4.71
N ILE A 137 -16.44 -6.94 -4.80
CA ILE A 137 -17.04 -6.15 -5.88
C ILE A 137 -16.44 -6.51 -7.24
N ARG A 138 -15.12 -6.68 -7.33
CA ARG A 138 -14.45 -7.11 -8.56
C ARG A 138 -14.94 -8.48 -9.02
N ARG A 139 -15.16 -9.42 -8.09
CA ARG A 139 -15.74 -10.73 -8.40
C ARG A 139 -17.16 -10.60 -8.94
N GLN A 140 -17.99 -9.75 -8.33
CA GLN A 140 -19.36 -9.51 -8.80
C GLN A 140 -19.38 -8.87 -10.19
N ILE A 141 -18.55 -7.85 -10.44
CA ILE A 141 -18.43 -7.24 -11.78
C ILE A 141 -18.07 -8.29 -12.83
N ALA A 142 -17.11 -9.18 -12.52
CA ALA A 142 -16.74 -10.26 -13.44
C ALA A 142 -17.90 -11.23 -13.72
N GLN A 143 -18.76 -11.50 -12.73
CA GLN A 143 -19.96 -12.33 -12.89
C GLN A 143 -21.02 -11.66 -13.77
N PHE A 144 -21.25 -10.35 -13.62
CA PHE A 144 -22.17 -9.60 -14.50
C PHE A 144 -21.62 -9.39 -15.91
N ALA A 145 -20.29 -9.28 -16.06
CA ALA A 145 -19.62 -9.14 -17.34
C ALA A 145 -19.41 -10.47 -18.07
N ALA A 146 -19.52 -11.61 -17.37
CA ALA A 146 -19.52 -12.91 -18.00
C ALA A 146 -20.73 -12.98 -18.95
N PRO A 147 -20.53 -13.20 -20.27
CA PRO A 147 -21.66 -13.35 -21.18
C PRO A 147 -22.54 -14.49 -20.67
N ALA A 148 -23.86 -14.40 -20.86
CA ALA A 148 -24.75 -15.54 -20.67
C ALA A 148 -24.31 -16.65 -21.63
N VAL A 149 -23.40 -17.53 -21.19
CA VAL A 149 -22.82 -18.62 -21.99
C VAL A 149 -23.83 -19.78 -22.03
N ASN A 150 -25.03 -19.51 -22.55
CA ASN A 150 -26.05 -20.50 -22.86
C ASN A 150 -26.43 -20.49 -24.35
N ALA A 151 -25.51 -20.07 -25.22
CA ALA A 151 -25.62 -20.30 -26.66
C ALA A 151 -24.22 -20.44 -27.29
N GLY A 152 -23.73 -21.67 -27.41
CA GLY A 152 -22.58 -22.00 -28.28
C GLY A 152 -21.38 -22.60 -27.56
N GLY A 153 -21.48 -23.87 -27.17
CA GLY A 153 -20.47 -24.67 -26.45
C GLY A 153 -19.12 -24.92 -27.16
N ARG A 154 -18.69 -24.07 -28.10
CA ARG A 154 -17.36 -24.13 -28.73
C ARG A 154 -16.45 -22.95 -28.34
N ALA A 155 -17.01 -21.79 -27.99
CA ALA A 155 -16.21 -20.64 -27.55
C ALA A 155 -15.77 -20.75 -26.08
N ALA A 156 -16.59 -21.39 -25.24
CA ALA A 156 -16.29 -21.58 -23.81
C ALA A 156 -15.06 -22.45 -23.56
N GLY A 157 -14.85 -23.51 -24.37
CA GLY A 157 -13.67 -24.38 -24.27
C GLY A 157 -12.38 -23.64 -24.62
N ALA A 158 -12.40 -22.82 -25.69
CA ALA A 158 -11.24 -22.03 -26.09
C ALA A 158 -10.91 -20.90 -25.09
N ILE A 159 -11.93 -20.32 -24.43
CA ILE A 159 -11.71 -19.30 -23.40
C ILE A 159 -11.21 -19.95 -22.09
N ALA A 160 -11.78 -21.09 -21.68
CA ALA A 160 -11.31 -21.83 -20.50
C ALA A 160 -9.86 -22.30 -20.68
N GLU A 161 -9.52 -22.87 -21.84
CA GLU A 161 -8.14 -23.29 -22.17
C GLU A 161 -7.16 -22.10 -22.19
N ARG A 162 -7.62 -20.93 -22.65
CA ARG A 162 -6.82 -19.70 -22.63
C ARG A 162 -6.63 -19.15 -21.22
N LEU A 163 -7.64 -19.26 -20.35
CA LEU A 163 -7.56 -18.85 -18.95
C LEU A 163 -6.68 -19.81 -18.13
N ASP A 164 -6.75 -21.12 -18.37
CA ASP A 164 -5.86 -22.11 -17.75
C ASP A 164 -4.40 -21.89 -18.17
N ARG A 165 -4.17 -21.57 -19.45
CA ARG A 165 -2.84 -21.24 -19.96
C ARG A 165 -2.30 -19.91 -19.40
N ILE A 166 -3.17 -18.94 -19.14
CA ILE A 166 -2.80 -17.70 -18.43
C ILE A 166 -2.48 -18.01 -16.97
N GLY A 167 -3.29 -18.82 -16.27
CA GLY A 167 -3.01 -19.22 -14.89
C GLY A 167 -1.76 -20.09 -14.74
N GLU A 168 -1.37 -20.84 -15.77
CA GLU A 168 -0.10 -21.57 -15.82
C GLU A 168 1.09 -20.65 -16.12
N LEU A 169 0.91 -19.63 -16.95
CA LEU A 169 1.90 -18.58 -17.16
C LEU A 169 2.07 -17.71 -15.91
N GLU A 170 0.99 -17.35 -15.22
CA GLU A 170 1.01 -16.62 -13.95
C GLU A 170 1.66 -17.44 -12.85
N ARG A 171 1.44 -18.75 -12.78
CA ARG A 171 2.17 -19.63 -11.87
C ARG A 171 3.64 -19.76 -12.23
N ARG A 172 4.00 -19.86 -13.52
CA ARG A 172 5.41 -19.88 -13.96
C ARG A 172 6.11 -18.53 -13.73
N VAL A 173 5.39 -17.43 -13.88
CA VAL A 173 5.85 -16.07 -13.57
C VAL A 173 5.98 -15.91 -12.06
N ALA A 174 5.02 -16.35 -11.26
CA ALA A 174 5.11 -16.34 -9.80
C ALA A 174 6.24 -17.24 -9.28
N HIS A 175 6.47 -18.40 -9.93
CA HIS A 175 7.54 -19.33 -9.56
C HIS A 175 8.93 -18.87 -10.05
N GLY A 176 8.99 -18.05 -11.11
CA GLY A 176 10.20 -17.41 -11.63
C GLY A 176 10.54 -16.05 -10.99
N LEU A 177 9.53 -15.34 -10.48
CA LEU A 177 9.65 -14.06 -9.78
C LEU A 177 9.67 -14.21 -8.25
N GLY A 178 9.62 -15.45 -7.74
CA GLY A 178 9.60 -15.76 -6.32
C GLY A 178 10.88 -15.47 -5.54
N ASN A 179 11.72 -14.49 -5.95
CA ASN A 179 12.66 -13.82 -5.05
C ASN A 179 13.41 -12.55 -5.58
N ARG A 180 12.88 -11.73 -6.49
CA ARG A 180 13.61 -10.49 -6.87
C ARG A 180 12.67 -9.30 -7.07
N GLY A 181 12.96 -8.23 -6.33
CA GLY A 181 12.29 -6.95 -6.43
C GLY A 181 12.26 -6.40 -7.85
N ASN A 182 11.34 -5.47 -8.06
CA ASN A 182 11.04 -4.84 -9.35
C ASN A 182 12.33 -4.54 -10.15
N PRO A 183 12.47 -5.03 -11.40
CA PRO A 183 13.66 -4.75 -12.19
C PRO A 183 13.75 -3.25 -12.47
N SER A 184 14.94 -2.68 -12.26
CA SER A 184 15.22 -1.28 -12.54
C SER A 184 15.03 -0.97 -14.03
N GLU A 185 14.70 0.27 -14.34
CA GLU A 185 14.50 0.79 -15.70
C GLU A 185 15.71 0.47 -16.62
N ASP A 186 16.93 0.46 -16.08
CA ASP A 186 18.16 0.09 -16.80
C ASP A 186 18.22 -1.38 -17.25
N GLU A 187 17.54 -2.28 -16.55
CA GLU A 187 17.45 -3.70 -16.88
C GLU A 187 16.46 -3.90 -18.03
N LEU A 188 15.33 -3.18 -17.98
CA LEU A 188 14.31 -3.17 -19.03
C LEU A 188 14.86 -2.59 -20.34
N VAL A 189 15.60 -1.47 -20.27
CA VAL A 189 16.25 -0.85 -21.43
C VAL A 189 17.31 -1.77 -22.04
N ARG A 190 18.06 -2.52 -21.21
CA ARG A 190 19.01 -3.53 -21.71
C ARG A 190 18.32 -4.70 -22.41
N GLN A 191 17.23 -5.20 -21.83
CA GLN A 191 16.48 -6.32 -22.40
C GLN A 191 15.78 -5.94 -23.72
N LEU A 192 15.24 -4.72 -23.82
CA LEU A 192 14.66 -4.19 -25.07
C LEU A 192 15.71 -4.07 -26.19
N ARG A 193 16.90 -3.54 -25.89
CA ARG A 193 17.98 -3.46 -26.89
C ARG A 193 18.47 -4.83 -27.37
N ALA A 194 18.47 -5.83 -26.49
CA ALA A 194 18.84 -7.20 -26.85
C ALA A 194 17.82 -7.84 -27.80
N LEU A 195 16.52 -7.54 -27.62
CA LEU A 195 15.46 -7.99 -28.51
C LEU A 195 15.53 -7.31 -29.88
N GLU A 196 15.77 -5.99 -29.93
CA GLU A 196 15.96 -5.26 -31.18
C GLU A 196 17.17 -5.76 -31.99
N GLN A 197 18.23 -6.22 -31.32
CA GLN A 197 19.38 -6.85 -31.97
C GLN A 197 19.05 -8.25 -32.51
N GLY A 198 18.26 -9.04 -31.79
CA GLY A 198 17.79 -10.35 -32.25
C GLY A 198 16.97 -10.26 -33.53
N ASP A 199 15.98 -9.35 -33.54
CA ASP A 199 15.10 -9.14 -34.69
C ASP A 199 15.86 -8.64 -35.93
N ARG A 200 16.91 -7.83 -35.73
CA ARG A 200 17.76 -7.35 -36.82
C ARG A 200 18.65 -8.46 -37.41
N ILE A 201 19.20 -9.33 -36.57
CA ILE A 201 20.03 -10.46 -37.02
C ILE A 201 19.16 -11.48 -37.74
N ASP A 202 17.95 -11.76 -37.26
CA ASP A 202 17.02 -12.70 -37.90
C ASP A 202 16.52 -12.16 -39.27
N ALA A 203 16.29 -10.84 -39.38
CA ALA A 203 15.97 -10.21 -40.67
C ALA A 203 17.15 -10.29 -41.67
N GLU A 204 18.39 -10.10 -41.24
CA GLU A 204 19.58 -10.28 -42.08
C GLU A 204 19.79 -11.75 -42.47
N LEU A 205 19.44 -12.70 -41.60
CA LEU A 205 19.55 -14.14 -41.88
C LEU A 205 18.52 -14.62 -42.92
N GLU A 206 17.29 -14.10 -42.86
CA GLU A 206 16.26 -14.41 -43.86
C GLU A 206 16.57 -13.81 -45.24
N THR A 207 17.14 -12.60 -45.30
CA THR A 207 17.60 -12.02 -46.58
C THR A 207 18.75 -12.82 -47.19
N LEU A 208 19.70 -13.31 -46.39
CA LEU A 208 20.78 -14.19 -46.85
C LEU A 208 20.29 -15.57 -47.31
N LYS A 209 19.30 -16.16 -46.63
CA LYS A 209 18.67 -17.42 -47.05
C LYS A 209 17.91 -17.26 -48.37
N ALA A 210 17.20 -16.14 -48.55
CA ALA A 210 16.50 -15.83 -49.79
C ALA A 210 17.47 -15.65 -50.97
N ALA A 211 18.61 -14.98 -50.75
CA ALA A 211 19.67 -14.83 -51.75
C ALA A 211 20.32 -16.18 -52.12
N ARG A 212 20.49 -17.10 -51.15
CA ARG A 212 21.04 -18.45 -51.39
C ARG A 212 20.10 -19.35 -52.19
N LYS A 213 18.78 -19.22 -52.01
CA LYS A 213 17.77 -19.94 -52.82
C LYS A 213 17.74 -19.46 -54.28
N LYS A 214 17.97 -18.17 -54.53
CA LYS A 214 18.00 -17.59 -55.90
C LYS A 214 19.21 -18.00 -56.73
N LYS A 215 20.29 -18.48 -56.12
CA LYS A 215 21.53 -18.90 -56.80
C LYS A 215 21.59 -20.41 -57.10
N LYS A 216 20.52 -21.15 -56.81
CA LYS A 216 20.42 -22.62 -56.98
C LYS A 216 19.26 -23.05 -57.90
N GLY A 217 18.69 -22.11 -58.65
CA GLY A 217 17.72 -22.35 -59.72
C GLY A 217 18.34 -22.03 -61.07
#